data_AF-A0A367QYV4-F1
#
_entry.id   AF-A0A367QYV4-F1
#
_cell.length_a   1.000
_cell.length_b   1.000
_cell.length_c   1.000
_cell.angle_alpha   90.00
_cell.angle_beta   90.00
_cell.angle_gamma   90.00
#
_symmetry.space_group_name_H-M   'P 1'
#
loop_
_entity.id
_entity.type
_entity.pdbx_description
1 polymer ?
#
loop_
_entity_poly.entity_id
_entity_poly.type
_entity_poly.pdbx_seq_one_letter_code
_entity_poly.pdbx_strand_id
1 'polypeptide(L)'
;MVQHIEEILGTTISEYTANAIKFQGLSLETLEQIVKNGYTTTSASFNAAPSVGLFIEFGKKCQEKGLIVNFDGIAFTSAENPNLVVDAITVIGVEDLDFVGEFVQFVWGCDELEINSQKLYAWWD
;
A
#
# COMPACT_ATOMS: atom_id res chain seq x y z
N MET A 1 17.43 17.14 -9.30
CA MET A 1 16.14 17.11 -10.04
C MET A 1 15.16 16.45 -9.10
N VAL A 2 14.12 17.16 -8.65
CA VAL A 2 13.08 16.56 -7.80
C VAL A 2 12.15 15.84 -8.76
N GLN A 3 12.12 14.51 -8.70
CA GLN A 3 11.22 13.69 -9.52
C GLN A 3 9.81 13.86 -8.97
N HIS A 4 8.83 14.25 -9.78
CA HIS A 4 7.46 14.48 -9.32
C HIS A 4 6.79 13.16 -8.88
N ILE A 5 5.85 13.19 -7.92
CA ILE A 5 5.22 11.96 -7.40
C ILE A 5 4.46 11.21 -8.51
N GLU A 6 3.87 11.95 -9.44
CA GLU A 6 3.19 11.41 -10.62
C GLU A 6 4.12 10.58 -11.49
N GLU A 7 5.40 10.97 -11.59
CA GLU A 7 6.41 10.23 -12.35
C GLU A 7 6.82 8.93 -11.65
N ILE A 8 6.71 8.88 -10.31
CA ILE A 8 7.00 7.68 -9.51
C ILE A 8 5.80 6.72 -9.54
N LEU A 9 4.58 7.25 -9.41
CA LEU A 9 3.35 6.45 -9.49
C LEU A 9 3.14 5.91 -10.91
N GLY A 10 3.37 6.72 -11.94
CA GLY A 10 3.33 6.29 -13.33
C GLY A 10 2.02 5.59 -13.69
N THR A 11 2.11 4.33 -14.10
CA THR A 11 0.95 3.54 -14.54
C THR A 11 0.04 3.07 -13.40
N THR A 12 0.42 3.25 -12.14
CA THR A 12 -0.43 2.91 -10.99
C THR A 12 -1.53 3.94 -10.75
N ILE A 13 -1.42 5.13 -11.35
CA ILE A 13 -2.42 6.19 -11.18
C ILE A 13 -3.76 5.72 -11.74
N SER A 14 -4.78 5.68 -10.89
CA SER A 14 -6.12 5.24 -11.23
C SER A 14 -7.10 6.41 -11.42
N GLU A 15 -6.93 7.49 -10.66
CA GLU A 15 -7.84 8.64 -10.69
C GLU A 15 -7.13 9.93 -10.28
N TYR A 16 -7.49 11.05 -10.93
CA TYR A 16 -7.16 12.39 -10.49
C TYR A 16 -8.39 13.07 -9.91
N THR A 17 -8.25 13.64 -8.73
CA THR A 17 -9.25 14.50 -8.10
C THR A 17 -8.70 15.93 -7.96
N ALA A 18 -9.54 16.87 -7.51
CA ALA A 18 -9.14 18.26 -7.35
C ALA A 18 -7.95 18.45 -6.37
N ASN A 19 -7.81 17.56 -5.38
CA ASN A 19 -6.85 17.70 -4.29
C ASN A 19 -6.02 16.43 -4.01
N ALA A 20 -6.17 15.38 -4.81
CA ALA A 20 -5.48 14.11 -4.61
C ALA A 20 -5.38 13.27 -5.89
N ILE A 21 -4.41 12.36 -5.90
CA ILE A 21 -4.18 11.35 -6.94
C ILE A 21 -4.38 9.99 -6.28
N LYS A 22 -5.29 9.18 -6.81
CA LYS A 22 -5.44 7.79 -6.37
C LYS A 22 -4.50 6.90 -7.18
N PHE A 23 -3.94 5.89 -6.52
CA PHE A 23 -3.12 4.88 -7.16
C PHE A 23 -3.56 3.48 -6.75
N GLN A 24 -3.33 2.51 -7.63
CA GLN A 24 -3.62 1.11 -7.44
C GLN A 24 -2.50 0.24 -8.00
N GLY A 25 -2.20 -0.87 -7.34
CA GLY A 25 -1.20 -1.83 -7.82
C GLY A 25 0.25 -1.39 -7.60
N LEU A 26 0.52 -0.54 -6.61
CA LEU A 26 1.87 -0.07 -6.30
C LEU A 26 2.73 -1.21 -5.75
N SER A 27 3.90 -1.44 -6.34
CA SER A 27 4.82 -2.47 -5.85
C SER A 27 5.51 -2.05 -4.55
N LEU A 28 6.03 -3.03 -3.80
CA LEU A 28 6.86 -2.77 -2.62
C LEU A 28 8.09 -1.91 -2.93
N GLU A 29 8.79 -2.21 -4.03
CA GLU A 29 9.98 -1.44 -4.44
C GLU A 29 9.63 0.04 -4.67
N THR A 30 8.50 0.30 -5.34
CA THR A 30 8.02 1.66 -5.58
C THR A 30 7.61 2.35 -4.27
N LEU A 31 6.95 1.64 -3.34
CA LEU A 31 6.61 2.18 -2.02
C LEU A 31 7.87 2.57 -1.21
N GLU A 32 8.92 1.75 -1.25
CA GLU A 32 10.20 2.08 -0.61
C GLU A 32 10.89 3.28 -1.28
N GLN A 33 10.80 3.41 -2.61
CA GLN A 33 11.28 4.59 -3.34
C GLN A 33 10.53 5.86 -2.94
N ILE A 34 9.20 5.78 -2.76
CA ILE A 34 8.36 6.90 -2.30
C ILE A 34 8.79 7.36 -0.92
N VAL A 35 9.01 6.44 0.03
CA VAL A 35 9.54 6.77 1.37
C VAL A 35 10.91 7.43 1.27
N LYS A 36 11.82 6.85 0.47
CA LYS A 36 13.18 7.37 0.29
C LYS A 36 13.21 8.78 -0.30
N ASN A 37 12.27 9.09 -1.17
CA ASN A 37 12.15 10.39 -1.83
C ASN A 37 11.37 11.43 -1.00
N GLY A 38 10.87 11.06 0.20
CA GLY A 38 10.19 11.96 1.11
C GLY A 38 8.73 12.26 0.75
N TYR A 39 8.10 11.41 -0.07
CA TYR A 39 6.69 11.50 -0.46
C TYR A 39 5.72 10.91 0.58
N THR A 40 6.27 10.22 1.57
CA THR A 40 5.58 9.75 2.78
C THR A 40 6.62 9.46 3.86
N THR A 41 6.17 9.03 5.04
CA THR A 41 7.04 8.58 6.13
C THR A 41 6.63 7.17 6.57
N THR A 42 7.54 6.42 7.19
CA THR A 42 7.20 5.09 7.73
C THR A 42 6.13 5.15 8.83
N SER A 43 5.98 6.29 9.50
CA SER A 43 4.94 6.54 10.51
C SER A 43 3.60 7.02 9.93
N ALA A 44 3.53 7.32 8.62
CA ALA A 44 2.29 7.75 8.01
C ALA A 44 1.27 6.61 8.01
N SER A 45 0.01 6.93 8.30
CA SER A 45 -1.12 6.01 8.26
C SER A 45 -2.37 6.76 7.80
N PHE A 46 -3.40 6.00 7.42
CA PHE A 46 -4.70 6.53 7.03
C PHE A 46 -5.79 5.81 7.80
N ASN A 47 -6.57 6.57 8.57
CA ASN A 47 -7.61 6.05 9.46
C ASN A 47 -7.10 4.90 10.35
N ALA A 48 -7.70 3.71 10.22
CA ALA A 48 -7.33 2.51 10.95
C ALA A 48 -6.29 1.63 10.23
N ALA A 49 -5.81 2.04 9.05
CA ALA A 49 -4.81 1.29 8.30
C ALA A 49 -3.47 1.21 9.07
N PRO A 50 -2.71 0.12 8.90
CA PRO A 50 -1.33 0.05 9.34
C PRO A 50 -0.49 1.23 8.84
N SER A 51 0.56 1.56 9.57
CA SER A 51 1.54 2.55 9.07
C SER A 51 2.24 2.05 7.81
N VAL A 52 2.72 2.97 6.97
CA VAL A 52 3.51 2.64 5.76
C VAL A 52 4.72 1.75 6.11
N GLY A 53 5.36 1.96 7.26
CA GLY A 53 6.45 1.10 7.74
C GLY A 53 6.01 -0.35 7.95
N LEU A 54 4.83 -0.56 8.54
CA LEU A 54 4.27 -1.90 8.73
C LEU A 54 3.86 -2.55 7.40
N PHE A 55 3.34 -1.77 6.44
CA PHE A 55 3.10 -2.27 5.08
C PHE A 55 4.39 -2.73 4.40
N ILE A 56 5.50 -1.99 4.56
CA ILE A 56 6.80 -2.37 4.02
C ILE A 56 7.33 -3.65 4.69
N GLU A 57 7.26 -3.73 6.02
CA GLU A 57 7.70 -4.92 6.77
C GLU A 57 6.91 -6.17 6.35
N PHE A 58 5.58 -6.05 6.28
CA PHE A 58 4.71 -7.14 5.84
C PHE A 58 4.97 -7.49 4.37
N GLY A 59 5.16 -6.49 3.50
CA GLY A 59 5.48 -6.69 2.09
C GLY A 59 6.81 -7.43 1.87
N LYS A 60 7.84 -7.13 2.67
CA LYS A 60 9.11 -7.89 2.64
C LYS A 60 8.90 -9.35 3.01
N LYS A 61 8.12 -9.60 4.06
CA LYS A 61 7.76 -10.97 4.48
C LYS A 61 7.01 -11.72 3.36
N CYS A 62 6.12 -11.04 2.63
CA CYS A 62 5.47 -11.60 1.44
C CYS A 62 6.49 -11.99 0.36
N GLN A 63 7.41 -11.09 0.02
CA GLN A 63 8.43 -11.34 -1.01
C GLN A 63 9.39 -12.47 -0.64
N GLU A 64 9.78 -12.59 0.64
CA GLU A 64 10.61 -13.71 1.13
C GLU A 64 9.93 -15.08 0.92
N LYS A 65 8.59 -15.10 0.90
CA LYS A 65 7.77 -16.28 0.63
C LYS A 65 7.45 -16.47 -0.87
N GLY A 66 7.95 -15.61 -1.75
CA GLY A 66 7.65 -15.64 -3.18
C GLY A 66 6.25 -15.12 -3.55
N LEU A 67 5.58 -14.41 -2.63
CA LEU A 67 4.26 -13.85 -2.85
C LEU A 67 4.37 -12.48 -3.54
N ILE A 68 3.36 -12.15 -4.33
CA ILE A 68 3.24 -10.82 -4.94
C ILE A 68 2.42 -9.94 -3.99
N VAL A 69 2.92 -8.76 -3.68
CA VAL A 69 2.24 -7.77 -2.83
C VAL A 69 2.12 -6.44 -3.57
N ASN A 70 0.90 -5.89 -3.56
CA ASN A 70 0.58 -4.60 -4.14
C ASN A 70 -0.18 -3.73 -3.15
N PHE A 71 0.00 -2.42 -3.29
CA PHE A 71 -0.60 -1.40 -2.41
C PHE A 71 -1.43 -0.42 -3.22
N ASP A 72 -2.56 -0.01 -2.66
CA ASP A 72 -3.42 1.04 -3.20
C ASP A 72 -3.47 2.20 -2.21
N GLY A 73 -3.85 3.38 -2.68
CA GLY A 73 -3.89 4.55 -1.81
C GLY A 73 -4.05 5.89 -2.50
N ILE A 74 -3.68 6.93 -1.76
CA ILE A 74 -3.94 8.33 -2.11
C ILE A 74 -2.68 9.16 -1.88
N ALA A 75 -2.35 10.00 -2.86
CA ALA A 75 -1.35 11.07 -2.74
C ALA A 75 -2.04 12.44 -2.77
N PHE A 76 -2.00 13.18 -1.65
CA PHE A 76 -2.62 14.51 -1.57
C PHE A 76 -1.76 15.60 -2.22
N THR A 77 -2.34 16.41 -3.11
CA THR A 77 -1.63 17.42 -3.92
C THR A 77 -1.55 18.80 -3.26
N SER A 78 -2.30 19.03 -2.18
CA SER A 78 -2.45 20.35 -1.52
C SER A 78 -1.78 20.47 -0.14
N ALA A 79 -1.21 19.38 0.38
CA ALA A 79 -0.43 19.42 1.62
C ALA A 79 0.99 19.94 1.32
N GLU A 80 1.57 20.76 2.22
CA GLU A 80 2.85 21.46 2.01
C GLU A 80 4.06 20.56 1.64
N ASN A 81 3.95 19.25 1.81
CA ASN A 81 4.77 18.19 1.21
C ASN A 81 4.22 16.86 1.74
N PRO A 82 4.43 15.75 1.02
CA PRO A 82 3.31 14.90 0.64
C PRO A 82 2.95 13.87 1.71
N ASN A 83 1.65 13.65 1.90
CA ASN A 83 1.12 12.54 2.67
C ASN A 83 0.59 11.50 1.69
N LEU A 84 1.47 10.78 0.99
CA LEU A 84 1.03 9.55 0.37
C LEU A 84 0.67 8.56 1.47
N VAL A 85 -0.54 8.04 1.42
CA VAL A 85 -1.02 7.02 2.35
C VAL A 85 -1.40 5.77 1.58
N VAL A 86 -1.24 4.62 2.24
CA VAL A 86 -1.72 3.33 1.76
C VAL A 86 -3.02 3.03 2.47
N ASP A 87 -4.06 2.75 1.69
CA ASP A 87 -5.40 2.43 2.18
C ASP A 87 -5.87 1.04 1.77
N ALA A 88 -5.09 0.32 0.96
CA ALA A 88 -5.36 -1.08 0.64
C ALA A 88 -4.09 -1.89 0.42
N ILE A 89 -4.20 -3.20 0.67
CA ILE A 89 -3.17 -4.19 0.35
C ILE A 89 -3.80 -5.37 -0.38
N THR A 90 -3.14 -5.83 -1.44
CA THR A 90 -3.45 -7.08 -2.14
C THR A 90 -2.24 -8.01 -2.08
N VAL A 91 -2.45 -9.27 -1.69
CA VAL A 91 -1.42 -10.33 -1.71
C VAL A 91 -1.89 -11.47 -2.61
N ILE A 92 -1.05 -11.91 -3.55
CA ILE A 92 -1.35 -12.94 -4.55
C ILE A 92 -0.35 -14.10 -4.40
N GLY A 93 -0.84 -15.32 -4.64
CA GLY A 93 -0.05 -16.56 -4.58
C GLY A 93 -0.07 -17.25 -3.22
N VAL A 94 -1.03 -16.92 -2.35
CA VAL A 94 -1.15 -17.52 -1.03
C VAL A 94 -1.73 -18.93 -1.13
N GLU A 95 -0.94 -19.93 -0.74
CA GLU A 95 -1.34 -21.35 -0.70
C GLU A 95 -1.47 -21.91 0.73
N ASP A 96 -1.02 -21.14 1.73
CA ASP A 96 -0.86 -21.57 3.12
C ASP A 96 -1.87 -20.88 4.06
N LEU A 97 -2.67 -21.67 4.77
CA LEU A 97 -3.66 -21.18 5.75
C LEU A 97 -3.01 -20.48 6.95
N ASP A 98 -1.80 -20.88 7.35
CA ASP A 98 -1.08 -20.20 8.44
C ASP A 98 -0.77 -18.75 8.04
N PHE A 99 -0.36 -18.54 6.79
CA PHE A 99 -0.12 -17.20 6.24
C PHE A 99 -1.42 -16.37 6.14
N VAL A 100 -2.55 -17.00 5.81
CA VAL A 100 -3.86 -16.31 5.86
C VAL A 100 -4.15 -15.78 7.27
N GLY A 101 -3.85 -16.58 8.31
CA GLY A 101 -3.99 -16.15 9.70
C GLY A 101 -3.12 -14.95 10.05
N GLU A 102 -1.87 -14.93 9.59
CA GLU A 102 -0.96 -13.79 9.76
C GLU A 102 -1.48 -12.53 9.04
N PHE A 103 -2.02 -12.68 7.83
CA PHE A 103 -2.63 -11.57 7.09
C PHE A 103 -3.82 -10.99 7.84
N VAL A 104 -4.72 -11.83 8.36
CA VAL A 104 -5.89 -11.39 9.15
C VAL A 104 -5.48 -10.59 10.40
N GLN A 105 -4.39 -11.00 11.07
CA GLN A 105 -3.86 -10.25 12.21
C GLN A 105 -3.25 -8.91 11.78
N PHE A 106 -2.56 -8.88 10.64
CA PHE A 106 -1.97 -7.66 10.09
C PHE A 106 -3.03 -6.63 9.69
N VAL A 107 -4.11 -7.07 9.03
CA VAL A 107 -5.15 -6.19 8.49
C VAL A 107 -6.28 -5.88 9.49
N TRP A 108 -6.01 -6.02 10.79
CA TRP A 108 -7.01 -5.77 11.81
C TRP A 108 -7.62 -4.36 11.70
N GLY A 109 -8.94 -4.26 11.78
CA GLY A 109 -9.66 -3.00 11.69
C GLY A 109 -9.90 -2.49 10.26
N CYS A 110 -9.72 -3.34 9.24
CA CYS A 110 -10.18 -3.04 7.87
C CYS A 110 -11.70 -2.99 7.78
N ASP A 111 -12.17 -2.17 6.84
CA ASP A 111 -13.58 -2.02 6.50
C ASP A 111 -14.01 -3.08 5.49
N GLU A 112 -13.11 -3.47 4.59
CA GLU A 112 -13.29 -4.55 3.63
C GLU A 112 -12.17 -5.58 3.74
N LEU A 113 -12.56 -6.86 3.73
CA LEU A 113 -11.67 -8.01 3.79
C LEU A 113 -12.15 -9.07 2.81
N GLU A 114 -11.29 -9.44 1.85
CA GLU A 114 -11.54 -10.52 0.91
C GLU A 114 -10.45 -11.59 1.05
N ILE A 115 -10.86 -12.82 1.32
CA ILE A 115 -9.98 -13.99 1.42
C ILE A 115 -10.51 -15.05 0.47
N ASN A 116 -9.72 -15.37 -0.55
CA ASN A 116 -10.04 -16.44 -1.48
C ASN A 116 -8.78 -17.16 -1.97
N SER A 117 -8.94 -18.17 -2.82
CA SER A 117 -7.84 -19.00 -3.33
C SER A 117 -6.90 -18.29 -4.32
N GLN A 118 -7.22 -17.07 -4.75
CA GLN A 118 -6.44 -16.29 -5.71
C GLN A 118 -5.73 -15.12 -5.05
N LYS A 119 -6.36 -14.47 -4.07
CA LYS A 119 -5.83 -13.28 -3.39
C LYS A 119 -6.33 -13.14 -1.96
N LEU A 120 -5.53 -12.41 -1.19
CA LEU A 120 -5.93 -11.76 0.05
C LEU A 120 -6.00 -10.25 -0.21
N TYR A 121 -7.06 -9.60 0.26
CA TYR A 121 -7.24 -8.17 0.08
C TYR A 121 -7.84 -7.55 1.33
N ALA A 122 -7.37 -6.36 1.68
CA ALA A 122 -7.97 -5.54 2.72
C ALA A 122 -7.92 -4.07 2.33
N TRP A 123 -8.95 -3.32 2.74
CA TRP A 123 -9.08 -1.88 2.53
C TRP A 123 -9.65 -1.15 3.75
N TRP A 124 -9.26 0.11 3.91
CA TRP A 124 -9.65 1.02 4.98
C TRP A 124 -10.18 2.35 4.39
N ASP A 125 -11.34 2.82 4.85
CA ASP A 125 -11.95 4.12 4.46
C ASP A 125 -11.71 5.23 5.47
#